data_AF-A0A2V8YEG7-F1
#
_entry.id   AF-A0A2V8YEG7-F1
#
_cell.length_a   1.000
_cell.length_b   1.000
_cell.length_c   1.000
_cell.angle_alpha   90.00
_cell.angle_beta   90.00
_cell.angle_gamma   90.00
#
_symmetry.space_group_name_H-M   'P 1'
#
loop_
_entity.id
_entity.type
_entity.pdbx_description
1 polymer ?
#
loop_
_entity_poly.entity_id
_entity_poly.type
_entity_poly.pdbx_seq_one_letter_code
_entity_poly.pdbx_strand_id
1 'polypeptide(L)'
;MWNVEERSSPRAIEGLAALGFSVGSTRGVVRVEKYGCGAEFRKGPDERYQMTIAPRIMLKGKFTKLWDAGYQKFLLTDEGLKIPALASHLQNLRKFNEELRTALSVPTFYNEALGSVSQVSVYDRVRGRKGDVPDETVGAHSADAGH
;
A
#
# COMPACT_ATOMS: atom_id res chain seq x y z
N MET A 1 -7.73 -5.78 7.50
CA MET A 1 -8.39 -5.15 6.33
C MET A 1 -8.93 -3.81 6.78
N TRP A 2 -8.74 -2.73 6.02
CA TRP A 2 -9.45 -1.47 6.32
C TRP A 2 -10.91 -1.62 5.96
N ASN A 3 -11.81 -1.19 6.85
CA ASN A 3 -13.22 -1.06 6.49
C ASN A 3 -13.39 0.25 5.71
N VAL A 4 -13.46 0.16 4.39
CA VAL A 4 -13.59 1.35 3.51
C VAL A 4 -14.98 1.98 3.58
N GLU A 5 -15.97 1.32 4.19
CA GLU A 5 -17.29 1.90 4.46
C GLU A 5 -17.31 2.74 5.73
N GLU A 6 -16.34 2.53 6.63
CA GLU A 6 -16.22 3.30 7.86
C GLU A 6 -15.72 4.72 7.56
N ARG A 7 -16.48 5.72 8.02
CA ARG A 7 -16.19 7.13 7.72
C ARG A 7 -15.52 7.82 8.91
N SER A 8 -14.34 8.37 8.66
CA SER A 8 -13.57 9.15 9.62
C SER A 8 -14.18 10.54 9.81
N SER A 9 -14.15 11.07 11.04
CA SER A 9 -14.59 12.44 11.32
C SER A 9 -13.57 13.47 10.80
N PRO A 10 -14.00 14.71 10.47
CA PRO A 10 -13.09 15.79 10.11
C PRO A 10 -11.99 16.01 11.14
N ARG A 11 -12.36 16.07 12.42
CA ARG A 11 -11.43 16.25 13.54
C ARG A 11 -10.35 15.16 13.59
N ALA A 12 -10.71 13.91 13.30
CA ALA A 12 -9.74 12.82 13.27
C ALA A 12 -8.72 13.01 12.14
N ILE A 13 -9.18 13.39 10.94
CA ILE A 13 -8.30 13.65 9.78
C ILE A 13 -7.40 14.86 9.99
N GLU A 14 -7.95 15.97 10.50
CA GLU A 14 -7.20 17.20 10.79
C GLU A 14 -6.15 16.98 11.89
N GLY A 15 -6.44 16.13 12.87
CA GLY A 15 -5.52 15.78 13.95
C GLY A 15 -4.28 15.01 13.48
N LEU A 16 -4.29 14.40 12.28
CA LEU A 16 -3.15 13.63 11.78
C LEU A 16 -1.90 14.48 11.59
N ALA A 17 -2.04 15.75 11.22
CA ALA A 17 -0.89 16.64 11.06
C ALA A 17 -0.08 16.80 12.36
N ALA A 18 -0.78 16.89 13.51
CA ALA A 18 -0.14 16.96 14.83
C ALA A 18 0.61 15.68 15.22
N LEU A 19 0.27 14.54 14.60
CA LEU A 19 0.93 13.24 14.77
C LEU A 19 2.06 13.01 13.75
N GLY A 20 2.45 14.05 13.02
CA GLY A 20 3.58 14.03 12.07
C GLY A 20 3.26 13.38 10.73
N PHE A 21 1.98 13.26 10.37
CA PHE A 21 1.59 12.94 9.00
C PHE A 21 1.60 14.21 8.14
N SER A 22 2.06 14.09 6.90
CA SER A 22 1.79 15.11 5.89
C SER A 22 0.34 14.97 5.43
N VAL A 23 -0.44 16.04 5.50
CA VAL A 23 -1.86 16.05 5.11
C VAL A 23 -2.08 17.09 4.02
N GLY A 24 -2.38 16.64 2.81
CA GLY A 24 -2.73 17.50 1.68
C GLY A 24 -4.21 17.37 1.34
N SER A 25 -4.88 18.48 1.03
CA SER A 25 -6.29 18.46 0.60
C SER A 25 -6.46 19.18 -0.73
N THR A 26 -7.23 18.59 -1.65
CA THR A 26 -7.58 19.19 -2.95
C THR A 26 -8.98 18.75 -3.35
N ARG A 27 -9.90 19.71 -3.52
CA ARG A 27 -11.29 19.47 -4.00
C ARG A 27 -12.01 18.34 -3.24
N GLY A 28 -11.85 18.30 -1.91
CA GLY A 28 -12.49 17.28 -1.06
C GLY A 28 -11.78 15.92 -1.05
N VAL A 29 -10.65 15.76 -1.75
CA VAL A 29 -9.76 14.60 -1.60
C VAL A 29 -8.65 14.98 -0.64
N VAL A 30 -8.46 14.16 0.40
CA VAL A 30 -7.38 14.30 1.38
C VAL A 30 -6.41 13.16 1.20
N ARG A 31 -5.13 13.49 1.07
CA ARG A 31 -4.03 12.54 1.07
C ARG A 31 -3.24 12.68 2.35
N VAL A 32 -2.97 11.54 2.98
CA VAL A 32 -2.19 11.45 4.21
C VAL A 32 -0.95 10.63 3.91
N GLU A 33 0.23 11.17 4.19
CA GLU A 33 1.52 10.56 3.86
C GLU A 33 2.47 10.53 5.06
N LYS A 34 3.23 9.45 5.18
CA LYS A 34 4.35 9.30 6.13
C LYS A 34 5.25 8.15 5.70
N TYR A 35 6.54 8.22 5.98
CA TYR A 35 7.52 7.14 5.71
C TYR A 35 7.55 6.63 4.25
N GLY A 36 7.24 7.48 3.27
CA GLY A 36 7.13 7.07 1.86
C GLY A 36 5.90 6.19 1.56
N CYS A 37 4.91 6.19 2.45
CA CYS A 37 3.62 5.54 2.29
C CYS A 37 2.51 6.58 2.36
N GLY A 38 1.34 6.25 1.83
CA GLY A 38 0.18 7.11 1.93
C GLY A 38 -1.15 6.38 1.87
N ALA A 39 -2.20 7.11 2.23
CA ALA A 39 -3.59 6.74 2.09
C ALA A 39 -4.38 7.93 1.53
N GLU A 40 -5.52 7.66 0.92
CA GLU A 40 -6.40 8.68 0.38
C GLU A 40 -7.80 8.55 0.96
N PHE A 41 -8.40 9.70 1.24
CA PHE A 41 -9.75 9.85 1.72
C PHE A 41 -10.50 10.83 0.84
N ARG A 42 -11.81 10.61 0.69
CA ARG A 42 -12.71 11.53 0.03
C ARG A 42 -13.76 12.01 1.01
N LYS A 43 -13.96 13.32 1.04
CA LYS A 43 -15.02 13.97 1.80
C LYS A 43 -16.37 13.63 1.16
N GLY A 44 -17.26 13.05 1.94
CA GLY A 44 -18.64 12.77 1.57
C GLY A 44 -19.54 14.00 1.76
N PRO A 45 -20.82 13.88 1.35
CA PRO A 45 -21.82 14.95 1.52
C PRO A 45 -22.18 15.22 2.99
N ASP A 46 -21.90 14.27 3.88
CA ASP A 46 -22.08 14.37 5.34
C ASP A 46 -20.85 14.96 6.04
N GLU A 47 -19.93 15.56 5.28
CA GLU A 47 -18.66 16.12 5.73
C GLU A 47 -17.67 15.09 6.31
N ARG A 48 -18.03 13.80 6.36
CA ARG A 48 -17.13 12.73 6.83
C ARG A 48 -16.24 12.23 5.71
N TYR A 49 -15.13 11.61 6.08
CA TYR A 49 -14.11 11.15 5.15
C TYR A 49 -14.18 9.64 4.97
N GLN A 50 -14.42 9.20 3.74
CA GLN A 50 -14.35 7.79 3.35
C GLN A 50 -12.97 7.48 2.78
N MET A 51 -12.34 6.39 3.21
CA MET A 51 -11.07 5.95 2.63
C MET A 51 -11.28 5.44 1.20
N THR A 52 -10.63 6.07 0.22
CA THR A 52 -10.66 5.66 -1.19
C THR A 52 -9.44 4.85 -1.59
N ILE A 53 -8.30 5.07 -0.94
CA ILE A 53 -7.07 4.33 -1.15
C ILE A 53 -6.52 3.90 0.21
N ALA A 54 -6.56 2.60 0.48
CA ALA A 54 -5.93 2.01 1.65
C ALA A 54 -4.40 2.24 1.64
N PRO A 55 -3.74 2.18 2.81
CA PRO A 55 -2.30 2.32 2.93
C PRO A 55 -1.49 1.60 1.85
N ARG A 56 -0.67 2.36 1.14
CA ARG A 56 0.19 1.90 0.04
C ARG A 56 1.54 2.57 0.10
N ILE A 57 2.56 1.86 -0.39
CA ILE A 57 3.88 2.44 -0.63
C ILE A 57 3.76 3.41 -1.80
N MET A 58 4.40 4.57 -1.66
CA MET A 58 4.44 5.58 -2.70
C MET A 58 5.80 5.59 -3.38
N LEU A 59 5.78 5.76 -4.70
CA LEU A 59 6.97 5.92 -5.51
C LEU A 59 6.86 7.21 -6.29
N LYS A 60 7.81 8.14 -6.09
CA LYS A 60 7.83 9.46 -6.73
C LYS A 60 6.46 10.19 -6.63
N GLY A 61 5.82 10.12 -5.46
CA GLY A 61 4.52 10.77 -5.19
C GLY A 61 3.29 10.06 -5.76
N LYS A 62 3.44 8.89 -6.39
CA LYS A 62 2.34 8.06 -6.91
C LYS A 62 2.11 6.83 -6.04
N PHE A 63 0.86 6.42 -5.90
CA PHE A 63 0.52 5.17 -5.22
C PHE A 63 0.97 3.96 -6.05
N THR A 64 1.38 2.90 -5.36
CA THR A 64 1.73 1.62 -5.98
C THR A 64 0.84 0.49 -5.45
N LYS A 65 0.79 -0.62 -6.19
CA LYS A 65 0.23 -1.88 -5.69
C LYS A 65 1.37 -2.80 -5.29
N LEU A 66 1.37 -3.28 -4.06
CA LEU A 66 2.30 -4.30 -3.61
C LEU A 66 1.79 -5.66 -4.10
N TRP A 67 2.57 -6.29 -4.96
CA TRP A 67 2.33 -7.63 -5.48
C TRP A 67 3.28 -8.61 -4.82
N ASP A 68 2.74 -9.69 -4.25
CA ASP A 68 3.49 -10.86 -3.83
C ASP A 68 3.50 -11.89 -4.95
N ALA A 69 4.68 -12.10 -5.56
CA ALA A 69 4.91 -13.10 -6.60
C ALA A 69 5.36 -14.46 -6.02
N GLY A 70 5.26 -14.65 -4.69
CA GLY A 70 5.60 -15.89 -3.99
C GLY A 70 7.10 -16.07 -3.70
N TYR A 71 8.00 -15.55 -4.55
CA TYR A 71 9.45 -15.55 -4.29
C TYR A 71 10.01 -14.15 -3.97
N GLN A 72 9.32 -13.09 -4.38
CA GLN A 72 9.70 -11.69 -4.17
C GLN A 72 8.42 -10.84 -4.21
N LYS A 73 8.45 -9.70 -3.51
CA LYS A 73 7.40 -8.68 -3.60
C LYS A 73 7.81 -7.56 -4.54
N PHE A 74 6.86 -7.01 -5.30
CA PHE A 74 7.07 -5.94 -6.26
C PHE A 74 6.10 -4.79 -6.03
N LEU A 75 6.56 -3.58 -6.27
CA LEU A 75 5.73 -2.40 -6.44
C LEU A 75 5.33 -2.31 -7.90
N LEU A 76 4.03 -2.34 -8.15
CA LEU A 76 3.44 -2.11 -9.45
C LEU A 76 2.94 -0.66 -9.51
N THR A 77 3.42 0.06 -10.50
CA THR A 77 2.93 1.40 -10.84
C THR A 77 1.74 1.29 -11.80
N ASP A 78 0.92 2.34 -11.89
CA ASP A 78 -0.17 2.38 -12.88
C ASP A 78 0.33 2.41 -14.33
N GLU A 79 1.61 2.77 -14.53
CA GLU A 79 2.31 2.71 -15.82
C GLU A 79 2.80 1.29 -16.18
N GLY A 80 2.51 0.29 -15.33
CA GLY A 80 2.93 -1.10 -15.55
C GLY A 80 4.37 -1.40 -15.15
N LEU A 81 5.14 -0.41 -14.65
CA LEU A 81 6.49 -0.66 -14.15
C LEU A 81 6.45 -1.51 -12.88
N LYS A 82 7.40 -2.46 -12.84
CA LYS A 82 7.59 -3.42 -11.76
C LYS A 82 8.93 -3.19 -11.08
N ILE A 83 8.90 -2.92 -9.78
CA ILE A 83 10.10 -2.58 -9.01
C ILE A 83 10.19 -3.49 -7.80
N PRO A 84 11.34 -4.13 -7.51
CA PRO A 84 11.46 -4.98 -6.34
C PRO A 84 11.22 -4.19 -5.05
N ALA A 85 10.31 -4.68 -4.21
CA ALA A 85 10.05 -4.10 -2.91
C ALA A 85 11.21 -4.45 -1.94
N LEU A 86 11.79 -3.42 -1.32
CA LEU A 86 12.82 -3.56 -0.31
C LEU A 86 12.20 -3.85 1.06
N ALA A 87 12.99 -4.41 1.97
CA ALA A 87 12.57 -4.65 3.35
C ALA A 87 12.12 -3.36 4.06
N SER A 88 12.82 -2.24 3.82
CA SER A 88 12.47 -0.93 4.36
C SER A 88 11.10 -0.45 3.89
N HIS A 89 10.71 -0.71 2.63
CA HIS A 89 9.38 -0.36 2.13
C HIS A 89 8.29 -1.11 2.90
N LEU A 90 8.49 -2.40 3.18
CA LEU A 90 7.54 -3.23 3.89
C LEU A 90 7.42 -2.83 5.37
N GLN A 91 8.55 -2.53 6.01
CA GLN A 91 8.60 -2.03 7.39
C GLN A 91 7.88 -0.69 7.52
N ASN A 92 8.15 0.24 6.61
CA ASN A 92 7.50 1.54 6.58
C ASN A 92 5.99 1.43 6.34
N LEU A 93 5.56 0.55 5.43
CA LEU A 93 4.14 0.33 5.17
C LEU A 93 3.42 -0.20 6.42
N ARG A 94 4.03 -1.17 7.10
CA ARG A 94 3.50 -1.70 8.36
C ARG A 94 3.38 -0.59 9.41
N LYS A 95 4.47 0.15 9.65
CA LYS A 95 4.52 1.22 10.65
C LYS A 95 3.48 2.32 10.35
N PHE A 96 3.39 2.75 9.09
CA PHE A 96 2.40 3.71 8.63
C PHE A 96 0.96 3.21 8.87
N ASN A 97 0.69 1.95 8.55
CA ASN A 97 -0.62 1.35 8.75
C ASN A 97 -1.03 1.27 10.23
N GLU A 98 -0.11 0.85 11.10
CA GLU A 98 -0.32 0.78 12.55
C GLU A 98 -0.58 2.19 13.13
N GLU A 99 0.28 3.16 12.83
CA GLU A 99 0.11 4.53 13.33
C GLU A 99 -1.19 5.18 12.82
N LEU A 100 -1.54 4.98 11.55
CA LEU A 100 -2.77 5.55 10.98
C LEU A 100 -4.02 4.95 11.62
N ARG A 101 -4.01 3.63 11.89
CA ARG A 101 -5.13 2.98 12.61
C ARG A 101 -5.28 3.53 14.01
N THR A 102 -4.19 3.61 14.76
CA THR A 102 -4.20 4.17 16.11
C THR A 102 -4.72 5.61 16.10
N ALA A 103 -4.24 6.44 15.17
CA ALA A 103 -4.67 7.83 15.06
C ALA A 103 -6.15 7.99 14.72
N LEU A 104 -6.70 7.11 13.88
CA LEU A 104 -8.11 7.10 13.51
C LEU A 104 -9.00 6.29 14.46
N SER A 105 -8.45 5.80 15.57
CA SER A 105 -9.16 4.92 16.53
C SER A 105 -9.75 3.65 15.89
N VAL A 106 -9.11 3.15 14.82
CA VAL A 106 -9.53 1.92 14.14
C VAL A 106 -8.93 0.71 14.87
N PRO A 107 -9.75 -0.27 15.27
CA PRO A 107 -9.26 -1.48 15.90
C PRO A 107 -8.22 -2.21 15.04
N THR A 108 -7.19 -2.73 15.70
CA THR A 108 -6.18 -3.57 15.06
C THR A 108 -6.36 -4.98 15.57
N PHE A 109 -6.92 -5.85 14.73
CA PHE A 109 -7.10 -7.26 15.06
C PHE A 109 -5.78 -8.02 14.92
N TYR A 110 -5.56 -9.00 15.79
CA TYR A 110 -4.32 -9.77 15.83
C TYR A 110 -3.95 -10.39 14.46
N ASN A 111 -4.92 -10.98 13.77
CA ASN A 111 -4.74 -11.57 12.45
C ASN A 111 -4.41 -10.54 11.35
N GLU A 112 -4.70 -9.26 11.57
CA GLU A 112 -4.40 -8.18 10.62
C GLU A 112 -3.07 -7.49 10.90
N ALA A 113 -2.56 -7.60 12.12
CA ALA A 113 -1.26 -7.06 12.54
C ALA A 113 -0.09 -8.00 12.23
N LEU A 114 -0.38 -9.29 11.98
CA LEU A 114 0.63 -10.29 11.70
C LEU A 114 1.00 -10.33 10.22
N GLY A 115 2.30 -10.24 9.94
CA GLY A 115 2.87 -10.43 8.61
C GLY A 115 2.80 -9.19 7.71
N SER A 116 3.21 -9.38 6.46
CA SER A 116 3.16 -8.36 5.41
C SER A 116 1.90 -8.58 4.56
N VAL A 117 1.04 -7.56 4.45
CA VAL A 117 -0.10 -7.58 3.54
C VAL A 117 0.33 -7.14 2.15
N SER A 118 -0.22 -7.75 1.10
CA SER A 118 -0.10 -7.32 -0.30
C SER A 118 -1.50 -7.10 -0.89
N GLN A 119 -1.62 -6.21 -1.88
CA GLN A 119 -2.90 -6.02 -2.57
C GLN A 119 -3.12 -7.04 -3.67
N VAL A 120 -2.04 -7.62 -4.19
CA VAL A 120 -2.08 -8.72 -5.15
C VAL A 120 -1.21 -9.84 -4.58
N SER A 121 -1.72 -11.05 -4.55
CA SER A 121 -0.96 -12.24 -4.21
C SER A 121 -1.26 -13.30 -5.27
N VAL A 122 -0.21 -13.77 -5.93
CA VAL A 122 -0.31 -14.89 -6.88
C VAL A 122 0.43 -16.05 -6.28
N TYR A 123 -0.32 -17.07 -5.87
CA TYR A 123 0.25 -18.31 -5.37
C TYR A 123 0.23 -19.34 -6.50
N ASP A 124 1.19 -19.22 -7.42
CA ASP A 124 1.30 -20.12 -8.55
C ASP A 124 2.65 -20.84 -8.57
N ARG A 125 2.68 -21.98 -7.86
CA ARG A 125 3.75 -22.97 -8.01
C ARG A 125 3.18 -24.35 -8.33
N VAL A 126 1.92 -24.41 -8.77
CA VAL A 126 1.32 -25.68 -9.17
C VAL A 126 1.61 -25.87 -10.64
N ARG A 127 2.64 -26.69 -10.93
CA ARG A 127 3.04 -27.06 -12.29
C ARG A 127 1.80 -27.41 -13.14
N GLY A 128 1.70 -26.79 -14.32
CA GLY A 128 0.61 -26.96 -15.28
C GLY A 128 -0.54 -25.93 -15.18
N ARG A 129 -0.46 -24.93 -14.30
CA ARG A 129 -1.47 -23.85 -14.21
C ARG A 129 -1.07 -22.63 -15.03
N LYS A 130 -2.07 -21.85 -15.46
CA LYS A 130 -1.85 -20.60 -16.18
C LYS A 130 -1.16 -19.59 -15.25
N GLY A 131 0.13 -19.34 -15.48
CA GLY A 131 0.98 -18.48 -14.64
C GLY A 131 2.04 -19.26 -13.84
N ASP A 132 2.16 -20.58 -14.06
CA ASP A 132 3.13 -21.45 -13.38
C ASP A 132 4.58 -21.16 -13.79
N VAL A 133 4.77 -20.61 -15.00
CA VAL A 133 6.03 -20.03 -15.46
C VAL A 133 6.16 -18.64 -14.83
N PRO A 134 7.20 -18.40 -14.00
CA PRO A 134 7.47 -17.07 -13.48
C PRO A 134 7.63 -16.08 -14.63
N ASP A 135 7.08 -14.88 -14.45
CA ASP A 135 7.26 -13.75 -15.36
C ASP A 135 8.75 -13.63 -15.78
N GLU A 136 9.03 -13.68 -17.09
CA GLU A 136 10.41 -13.69 -17.61
C GLU A 136 11.11 -12.34 -17.44
N THR A 137 10.41 -11.28 -17.06
CA THR A 137 11.03 -9.97 -16.77
C THR A 137 11.67 -9.90 -15.39
N VAL A 138 11.65 -11.00 -14.63
CA VAL A 138 12.08 -11.04 -13.23
C VAL A 138 12.87 -12.28 -12.89
N GLY A 139 13.73 -12.14 -11.88
CA GLY A 139 14.71 -13.15 -11.50
C GLY A 139 16.12 -12.69 -11.82
N ALA A 140 17.12 -13.47 -11.41
CA ALA A 140 18.49 -13.22 -11.82
C ALA A 140 18.63 -13.64 -13.29
N HIS A 141 18.77 -12.68 -14.19
CA HIS A 141 19.17 -12.95 -15.57
C HIS A 141 20.67 -13.15 -15.60
N SER A 142 21.12 -14.25 -16.19
CA SER A 142 22.50 -14.37 -16.65
C SER A 142 22.78 -13.18 -17.56
N ALA A 143 23.84 -12.41 -17.31
CA ALA A 143 24.28 -11.44 -18.31
C ALA A 143 24.50 -12.23 -19.62
N ASP A 144 23.86 -11.80 -20.70
CA ASP A 144 24.07 -12.42 -22.02
C ASP A 144 25.59 -12.51 -22.24
N ALA A 145 26.05 -13.75 -22.40
CA ALA A 145 27.40 -14.04 -22.84
C ALA A 145 27.50 -13.63 -24.32
N GLY A 146 27.50 -12.32 -24.56
CA GLY A 146 27.88 -11.73 -25.83
C GLY A 146 29.39 -11.90 -25.99
N HIS A 147 29.75 -12.94 -26.73
CA HIS A 147 31.07 -13.06 -27.38
C HIS A 147 31.22 -12.02 -28.48
#